data_AF-A0A349BR92-F1
#
_entry.id   AF-A0A349BR92-F1
#
_cell.length_a   1.000
_cell.length_b   1.000
_cell.length_c   1.000
_cell.angle_alpha   90.00
_cell.angle_beta   90.00
_cell.angle_gamma   90.00
#
_symmetry.space_group_name_H-M   'P 1'
#
loop_
_entity.id
_entity.type
_entity.pdbx_description
1 polymer ?
#
loop_
_entity_poly.entity_id
_entity_poly.type
_entity_poly.pdbx_seq_one_letter_code
_entity_poly.pdbx_strand_id
1 'polypeptide(L)' 'MSDDRLLILGLGNILMGDDGIGMHIINDLKKLNLPDSIDVIDGGTPGIDLIDMLSTYRNVILVDAIKYRGGDSSG' A
#
# COMPACT_ATOMS: atom_id res chain seq x y z
N MET A 1 -6.57 -24.36 2.23
CA MET A 1 -6.95 -22.99 1.90
C MET A 1 -5.72 -22.14 2.14
N SER A 2 -5.25 -21.44 1.13
CA SER A 2 -3.86 -21.02 0.95
C SER A 2 -3.41 -20.01 2.01
N ASP A 3 -2.74 -20.48 3.06
CA ASP A 3 -2.30 -19.69 4.22
C ASP A 3 -1.17 -18.68 3.88
N ASP A 4 -0.72 -18.68 2.62
CA ASP A 4 0.38 -17.87 2.09
C ASP A 4 -0.09 -16.75 1.14
N ARG A 5 -1.33 -16.26 1.26
CA ARG A 5 -1.75 -15.08 0.47
C ARG A 5 -1.01 -13.83 0.93
N LEU A 6 -0.47 -13.09 -0.04
CA LEU A 6 0.23 -11.84 0.13
C LEU A 6 -0.68 -10.67 -0.26
N LEU A 7 -0.89 -9.74 0.66
CA LEU A 7 -1.54 -8.48 0.37
C LEU A 7 -0.50 -7.42 -0.02
N ILE A 8 -0.69 -6.76 -1.16
CA ILE A 8 -0.01 -5.52 -1.52
C ILE A 8 -1.02 -4.38 -1.41
N LEU A 9 -0.79 -3.47 -0.48
CA LEU A 9 -1.70 -2.37 -0.18
C LEU A 9 -1.04 -1.03 -0.47
N GLY A 10 -1.62 -0.26 -1.39
CA GLY A 10 -1.24 1.14 -1.58
C GLY A 10 -1.93 2.04 -0.57
N LEU A 11 -1.14 2.89 0.08
CA LEU A 11 -1.62 3.98 0.89
C LEU A 11 -1.28 5.30 0.21
N GLY A 12 -2.10 6.32 0.47
CA GLY A 12 -1.92 7.67 -0.02
C GLY A 12 -3.17 8.23 -0.70
N ASN A 13 -3.20 9.55 -0.86
CA ASN A 13 -4.29 10.22 -1.56
C ASN A 13 -3.81 10.61 -2.96
N ILE A 14 -4.39 10.01 -4.01
CA ILE A 14 -4.10 10.32 -5.42
C ILE A 14 -4.25 11.82 -5.71
N LEU A 15 -5.09 12.53 -4.95
CA LEU A 15 -5.39 13.95 -5.16
C LEU A 15 -4.33 14.90 -4.58
N MET A 16 -3.36 14.44 -3.78
CA MET A 16 -2.38 15.30 -3.08
C MET A 16 -1.00 15.35 -3.76
N GLY A 17 -0.96 15.58 -5.08
CA GLY A 17 0.30 15.91 -5.79
C GLY A 17 1.35 14.79 -5.76
N ASP A 18 2.55 15.08 -5.26
CA ASP A 18 3.73 14.17 -5.25
C ASP A 18 3.51 12.84 -4.50
N ASP A 19 2.45 12.74 -3.67
CA ASP A 19 2.14 11.55 -2.87
C ASP A 19 1.48 10.42 -3.71
N GLY A 20 1.27 10.64 -5.01
CA GLY A 20 0.61 9.69 -5.90
C GLY A 20 1.46 8.51 -6.39
N ILE A 21 2.77 8.45 -6.07
CA ILE A 21 3.66 7.39 -6.58
C ILE A 21 3.24 6.01 -6.08
N GLY A 22 2.86 5.88 -4.80
CA GLY A 22 2.38 4.61 -4.25
C GLY A 22 1.17 4.08 -5.02
N MET A 23 0.29 4.99 -5.42
CA MET A 23 -0.91 4.65 -6.19
C MET A 23 -0.65 4.34 -7.66
N HIS A 24 0.37 4.95 -8.28
CA HIS A 24 0.81 4.55 -9.61
C HIS A 24 1.36 3.12 -9.62
N ILE A 25 2.14 2.74 -8.59
CA ILE A 25 2.67 1.39 -8.43
C ILE A 25 1.52 0.38 -8.30
N ILE A 26 0.51 0.66 -7.46
CA ILE A 26 -0.67 -0.21 -7.33
C ILE A 26 -1.42 -0.36 -8.65
N ASN A 27 -1.62 0.74 -9.38
CA ASN A 27 -2.32 0.73 -10.66
C ASN A 27 -1.56 -0.09 -11.72
N ASP A 28 -0.24 -0.04 -11.72
CA ASP A 28 0.58 -0.83 -12.64
C ASP A 28 0.61 -2.31 -12.24
N LEU A 29 0.70 -2.62 -10.94
CA LEU A 29 0.60 -3.99 -10.43
C LEU A 29 -0.73 -4.65 -10.82
N LYS A 30 -1.85 -3.91 -10.75
CA LYS A 30 -3.19 -4.41 -11.16
C LYS A 30 -3.30 -4.74 -12.66
N LYS A 31 -2.39 -4.24 -13.51
CA LYS A 31 -2.36 -4.56 -14.94
C LYS A 31 -1.53 -5.80 -15.25
N LEU A 32 -0.73 -6.28 -14.30
CA LEU A 32 0.10 -7.46 -14.48
C LEU A 32 -0.71 -8.73 -14.22
N ASN A 33 -0.30 -9.82 -14.86
CA ASN A 33 -0.84 -11.14 -14.56
C ASN A 33 -0.11 -11.72 -13.33
N LEU A 34 -0.58 -11.33 -12.14
CA LEU A 34 -0.03 -11.79 -10.87
C LEU A 34 -0.60 -13.18 -10.51
N PRO A 35 0.14 -13.98 -9.73
CA PRO A 35 -0.39 -15.23 -9.18
C PRO A 35 -1.64 -14.98 -8.32
N ASP A 36 -2.59 -15.93 -8.32
CA ASP A 36 -3.81 -15.89 -7.50
C ASP A 36 -3.57 -15.84 -5.97
N SER A 37 -2.32 -16.01 -5.55
CA SER A 37 -1.90 -15.85 -4.16
C SER A 37 -1.56 -14.40 -3.78
N ILE A 38 -1.63 -13.45 -4.71
CA ILE A 38 -1.32 -12.04 -4.50
C ILE A 38 -2.57 -11.20 -4.68
N ASP A 39 -2.99 -10.54 -3.60
CA ASP A 39 -4.08 -9.57 -3.62
C ASP A 39 -3.49 -8.15 -3.67
N VAL A 40 -3.94 -7.33 -4.63
CA VAL A 40 -3.47 -5.95 -4.80
C VAL A 40 -4.63 -4.97 -4.58
N ILE A 41 -4.56 -4.21 -3.49
CA ILE A 41 -5.63 -3.32 -3.03
C ILE A 41 -5.17 -1.86 -3.07
N ASP A 42 -6.08 -1.00 -3.52
CA ASP A 42 -5.97 0.46 -3.36
C ASP A 42 -6.62 0.83 -2.03
N GLY A 43 -5.81 1.19 -1.04
CA GLY A 43 -6.26 1.54 0.31
C GLY A 43 -6.60 3.02 0.46
N GLY A 44 -6.23 3.88 -0.49
CA GLY A 44 -6.41 5.33 -0.40
C GLY A 44 -5.92 5.91 0.94
N THR A 45 -6.81 6.60 1.65
CA THR A 45 -6.59 7.05 3.04
C THR A 45 -7.46 6.20 3.98
N PRO A 46 -7.02 5.00 4.35
CA PRO A 46 -7.90 4.08 5.05
C PRO A 46 -7.94 4.44 6.52
N GLY A 47 -9.15 4.61 7.04
CA GLY A 47 -9.42 4.80 8.46
C GLY A 47 -9.39 3.48 9.22
N ILE A 48 -10.38 3.28 10.08
CA ILE A 48 -10.50 2.08 10.94
C ILE A 48 -10.61 0.77 10.14
N ASP A 49 -11.23 0.79 8.97
CA ASP A 49 -11.42 -0.39 8.11
C ASP A 49 -10.11 -1.05 7.66
N LEU A 50 -8.98 -0.32 7.73
CA LEU A 50 -7.66 -0.86 7.45
C LEU A 50 -7.32 -2.04 8.37
N ILE A 51 -7.59 -1.89 9.66
CA ILE A 51 -7.14 -2.84 10.69
C ILE A 51 -7.84 -4.18 10.49
N ASP A 52 -9.14 -4.15 10.25
CA ASP A 52 -9.94 -5.35 9.99
C ASP A 52 -9.45 -6.06 8.74
N MET A 53 -9.14 -5.32 7.68
CA MET A 53 -8.62 -5.90 6.44
C MET A 53 -7.24 -6.51 6.63
N LEU A 54 -6.31 -5.80 7.28
CA LEU A 54 -4.97 -6.31 7.59
C LEU A 54 -5.02 -7.57 8.47
N SER A 55 -5.98 -7.67 9.39
CA SER A 55 -6.14 -8.84 10.28
C SER A 55 -6.46 -10.14 9.55
N THR A 56 -6.94 -10.06 8.30
CA THR A 56 -7.26 -11.23 7.48
C THR A 56 -6.06 -11.79 6.71
N TYR A 57 -4.93 -11.07 6.68
CA TYR A 57 -3.73 -11.47 5.96
C TYR A 57 -2.57 -11.75 6.90
N ARG A 58 -1.81 -12.80 6.58
CA ARG A 58 -0.56 -13.14 7.29
C ARG A 58 0.64 -12.32 6.81
N ASN A 59 0.69 -12.04 5.51
CA ASN A 59 1.80 -11.33 4.86
C ASN A 59 1.26 -10.08 4.16
N VAL A 60 1.85 -8.91 4.47
CA VAL A 60 1.41 -7.62 3.94
C VAL A 60 2.61 -6.79 3.49
N ILE A 61 2.52 -6.20 2.30
CA ILE A 61 3.41 -5.16 1.81
C ILE A 61 2.62 -3.86 1.71
N LEU A 62 3.07 -2.84 2.43
CA LEU A 62 2.52 -1.49 2.38
C LEU A 62 3.36 -0.65 1.42
N VAL A 63 2.70 0.00 0.47
CA VAL A 63 3.31 0.89 -0.51
C VAL A 63 2.79 2.31 -0.25
N ASP A 64 3.63 3.17 0.29
CA ASP A 64 3.30 4.55 0.60
C ASP A 64 4.42 5.49 0.12
N ALA A 65 4.04 6.69 -0.31
CA ALA A 65 4.98 7.74 -0.70
C ALA A 65 5.11 8.74 0.46
N ILE A 66 6.20 8.64 1.21
CA ILE A 66 6.46 9.54 2.33
C ILE A 66 7.51 10.59 1.98
N LYS A 67 7.25 11.85 2.32
CA LYS A 67 8.29 12.89 2.33
C LYS A 67 9.15 12.75 3.58
N TYR A 68 10.30 12.11 3.45
CA TYR A 68 11.28 12.03 4.52
C TYR A 68 11.91 13.42 4.75
N ARG A 69 11.49 14.10 5.82
CA ARG A 69 12.20 15.27 6.35
C ARG A 69 13.24 14.74 7.34
N GLY A 70 14.46 14.57 6.88
CA GLY A 70 15.60 14.22 7.74
C GLY A 70 15.71 15.22 8.88
N GLY A 71 16.01 14.73 10.08
CA GLY A 71 16.09 15.53 11.30
C GLY A 71 16.89 16.81 11.06
N ASP A 72 16.29 17.91 11.45
CA ASP A 72 16.90 19.20 11.65
C ASP A 72 18.12 19.06 12.56
N SER A 73 19.29 18.87 11.96
CA SER A 73 20.57 19.15 12.59
C SER A 73 20.70 20.67 12.74
N SER A 74 19.97 21.20 13.72
CA SER A 74 20.28 22.49 14.33
C SER A 74 21.52 22.26 15.18
N GLY A 75 22.69 22.61 14.62
CA GLY A 75 23.87 22.96 15.38
C GLY A 75 23.75 24.36 15.95
#